data_AF-A0A7J3A8B0-F1
#
_entry.id   AF-A0A7J3A8B0-F1
#
_cell.length_a   1.000
_cell.length_b   1.000
_cell.length_c   1.000
_cell.angle_alpha   90.00
_cell.angle_beta   90.00
_cell.angle_gamma   90.00
#
_symmetry.space_group_name_H-M   'P 1'
#
loop_
_entity.id
_entity.type
_entity.pdbx_description
1 polymer ?
#
loop_
_entity_poly.entity_id
_entity_poly.type
_entity_poly.pdbx_seq_one_letter_code
_entity_poly.pdbx_strand_id
1 'polypeptide(L)'
;MAVENTLLAAHALGLGACVVKSFSRIALKGILELPERIEPELIVIIGHPKEQPKAPPKKENRRDSVFEQIRRKSRKRGALR
;
A
#
# COMPACT_ATOMS: atom_id res chain seq x y z
N MET A 1 5.68 2.07 -6.29
CA MET A 1 7.11 2.20 -5.91
C MET A 1 7.46 3.57 -5.36
N ALA A 2 7.10 4.69 -6.01
CA ALA A 2 7.47 6.04 -5.50
C ALA A 2 7.03 6.31 -4.04
N VAL A 3 5.76 6.08 -3.70
CA VAL A 3 5.25 6.33 -2.35
C VAL A 3 5.96 5.47 -1.30
N GLU A 4 6.21 4.20 -1.57
CA GLU A 4 6.94 3.32 -0.64
C GLU A 4 8.34 3.85 -0.34
N ASN A 5 9.07 4.31 -1.36
CA ASN A 5 10.38 4.93 -1.17
C ASN A 5 10.29 6.19 -0.30
N THR A 6 9.27 7.03 -0.50
CA THR A 6 9.02 8.21 0.36
C THR A 6 8.76 7.80 1.81
N LEU A 7 7.97 6.76 2.06
CA LEU A 7 7.69 6.28 3.43
C LEU A 7 8.95 5.74 4.11
N LEU A 8 9.77 4.97 3.40
CA LEU A 8 11.04 4.44 3.91
C LEU A 8 12.04 5.56 4.21
N ALA A 9 12.12 6.57 3.34
CA ALA A 9 12.96 7.75 3.58
C ALA A 9 12.48 8.55 4.80
N ALA A 10 11.17 8.80 4.92
CA ALA A 10 10.61 9.47 6.09
C ALA A 10 10.93 8.70 7.38
N HIS A 11 10.77 7.38 7.38
CA HIS A 11 11.12 6.53 8.51
C HIS A 11 12.61 6.62 8.88
N ALA A 12 13.51 6.59 7.91
CA ALA A 12 14.95 6.72 8.14
C ALA A 12 15.33 8.07 8.76
N LEU A 13 14.55 9.13 8.49
CA LEU A 13 14.71 10.45 9.07
C LEU A 13 14.01 10.61 10.44
N GLY A 14 13.44 9.53 11.01
CA GLY A 14 12.72 9.56 12.28
C GLY A 14 11.34 10.22 12.20
N LEU A 15 10.79 10.37 10.98
CA LEU A 15 9.44 10.90 10.76
C LEU A 15 8.41 9.77 10.74
N GLY A 16 7.20 10.10 11.15
CA GLY A 16 6.01 9.28 10.92
C GLY A 16 5.44 9.58 9.54
N ALA A 17 4.92 8.55 8.87
CA ALA A 17 4.23 8.73 7.60
C ALA A 17 3.02 7.81 7.47
N CYS A 18 1.97 8.27 6.79
CA CYS A 18 0.73 7.53 6.57
C CYS A 18 0.22 7.75 5.14
N VAL A 19 -0.23 6.66 4.51
CA VAL A 19 -0.84 6.71 3.17
C VAL A 19 -2.35 6.69 3.31
N VAL A 20 -3.02 7.65 2.66
CA VAL A 20 -4.48 7.74 2.59
C VAL A 20 -4.94 7.47 1.17
N LYS A 21 -5.85 6.50 1.04
CA LYS A 21 -6.53 6.17 -0.23
C LYS A 21 -8.04 6.47 -0.19
N SER A 22 -8.61 6.63 1.00
CA SER A 22 -10.02 6.94 1.21
C SER A 22 -10.30 8.43 1.03
N PHE A 23 -10.23 8.93 -0.20
CA PHE A 23 -10.54 10.32 -0.56
C PHE A 23 -11.38 10.40 -1.83
N SER A 24 -12.06 11.53 -2.02
CA SER A 24 -12.78 11.82 -3.28
C SER A 24 -11.81 12.34 -4.33
N ARG A 25 -11.61 11.57 -5.41
CA ARG A 25 -10.73 11.99 -6.51
C ARG A 25 -11.24 13.24 -7.21
N ILE A 26 -12.56 13.34 -7.42
CA ILE A 26 -13.19 14.51 -8.05
C ILE A 26 -12.93 15.76 -7.22
N ALA A 27 -13.15 15.68 -5.90
CA ALA A 27 -12.89 16.80 -5.01
C ALA A 27 -11.41 17.18 -5.00
N LEU A 28 -10.49 16.20 -4.92
CA LEU A 28 -9.05 16.46 -4.89
C LEU A 28 -8.54 17.11 -6.18
N LYS A 29 -9.05 16.65 -7.34
CA LYS A 29 -8.73 17.26 -8.64
C LYS A 29 -9.15 18.72 -8.70
N GLY A 30 -10.34 19.05 -8.20
CA GLY A 30 -10.82 20.43 -8.15
C GLY A 30 -10.00 21.30 -7.20
N ILE A 31 -9.74 20.82 -5.98
CA ILE A 31 -8.99 21.56 -4.95
C ILE A 31 -7.53 21.84 -5.39
N LEU A 32 -6.89 20.86 -6.05
CA LEU A 32 -5.50 20.97 -6.50
C LEU A 32 -5.38 21.44 -7.96
N GLU A 33 -6.49 21.80 -8.60
CA GLU A 33 -6.54 22.24 -10.01
C GLU A 33 -5.80 21.28 -10.96
N LEU A 34 -5.97 19.97 -10.75
CA LEU A 34 -5.24 18.97 -11.51
C LEU A 34 -5.72 18.93 -12.97
N PRO A 35 -4.81 18.92 -13.95
CA PRO A 35 -5.16 18.69 -15.34
C PRO A 35 -5.89 17.36 -15.55
N GLU A 36 -6.74 17.30 -16.57
CA GLU A 36 -7.60 16.12 -16.82
C GLU A 36 -6.81 14.82 -16.99
N ARG A 37 -5.62 14.89 -17.59
CA ARG A 37 -4.69 13.77 -17.81
C ARG A 37 -4.00 13.25 -16.53
N ILE A 38 -4.18 13.91 -15.39
CA ILE A 38 -3.54 13.55 -14.11
C ILE A 38 -4.60 13.02 -13.15
N GLU A 39 -4.35 11.85 -12.59
CA GLU A 39 -5.21 11.22 -11.58
C GLU A 39 -4.49 11.17 -10.23
N PRO A 40 -5.12 11.64 -9.14
CA PRO A 40 -4.60 11.43 -7.80
C PRO A 40 -4.79 9.96 -7.38
N GLU A 41 -3.69 9.31 -7.01
CA GLU A 41 -3.69 7.92 -6.58
C GLU A 41 -3.64 7.75 -5.06
N LEU A 42 -2.81 8.54 -4.37
CA LEU A 42 -2.55 8.45 -2.95
C LEU A 42 -2.25 9.83 -2.37
N ILE A 43 -2.66 10.07 -1.13
CA ILE A 43 -2.21 11.19 -0.31
C ILE A 43 -1.20 10.64 0.70
N VAL A 44 -0.06 11.30 0.87
CA VAL A 44 0.97 10.90 1.82
C VAL A 44 1.10 11.99 2.89
N ILE A 45 0.80 11.64 4.13
CA ILE A 45 0.97 12.50 5.31
C ILE A 45 2.34 12.20 5.90
N ILE A 46 3.14 13.24 6.20
CA ILE A 46 4.47 13.13 6.80
C ILE A 46 4.57 14.14 7.94
N GLY A 47 5.18 13.75 9.06
CA GLY A 47 5.42 14.67 10.17
C GLY A 47 6.13 14.02 11.37
N HIS A 48 6.30 14.80 12.45
CA HIS A 48 6.85 14.28 13.70
C HIS A 48 5.80 13.45 14.45
N PRO A 49 6.06 12.16 14.71
CA PRO A 49 5.07 11.31 15.34
C PRO A 49 4.91 11.69 16.83
N LYS A 50 3.67 11.87 17.27
CA LYS A 50 3.36 12.06 18.70
C LYS A 50 3.50 10.75 19.49
N GLU A 51 3.29 9.62 18.82
CA GLU A 51 3.37 8.28 19.40
C GLU A 51 3.99 7.29 18.40
N GLN A 52 4.55 6.19 18.90
CA GLN A 52 5.07 5.08 18.10
C GLN A 52 4.23 3.83 18.36
N PRO A 53 3.22 3.55 17.51
CA PRO A 53 2.34 2.39 17.70
C PRO A 53 3.12 1.09 17.44
N LYS A 54 2.69 0.01 18.10
CA LYS A 54 3.19 -1.34 17.78
C LYS A 54 2.76 -1.72 16.37
N ALA A 55 3.66 -2.35 15.61
CA ALA A 55 3.33 -2.85 14.29
C ALA A 55 2.16 -3.86 14.37
N PRO A 56 1.15 -3.77 13.49
CA PRO A 56 0.05 -4.71 13.46
C PRO A 56 0.57 -6.13 13.13
N PRO A 57 -0.10 -7.18 13.62
CA PRO A 57 0.33 -8.55 13.37
C PRO A 57 0.34 -8.84 11.86
N LYS A 58 1.46 -9.38 11.37
CA LYS A 58 1.57 -9.88 9.99
C LYS A 58 1.03 -11.30 9.93
N LYS A 59 0.43 -11.69 8.79
CA LYS A 59 0.08 -13.09 8.55
C LYS A 59 1.34 -13.95 8.56
N GLU A 60 1.27 -15.13 9.18
CA GLU A 60 2.35 -16.12 9.23
C GLU A 60 2.69 -16.59 7.80
N ASN A 61 3.95 -16.41 7.38
CA ASN A 61 4.38 -16.67 6.01
C ASN A 61 4.50 -18.16 5.63
N ARG A 62 4.32 -19.09 6.57
CA ARG A 62 4.83 -20.47 6.42
C ARG A 62 3.90 -21.47 5.73
N ARG A 63 2.58 -21.22 5.63
CA ARG A 63 1.63 -22.22 5.09
C ARG A 63 0.73 -21.76 3.93
N ASP A 64 0.63 -20.45 3.70
CA ASP A 64 -0.29 -19.87 2.72
C ASP A 64 0.40 -18.82 1.84
N SER A 65 1.59 -19.12 1.32
CA SER A 65 2.09 -18.29 0.22
C SER A 65 1.10 -18.42 -0.94
N VAL A 66 0.60 -17.29 -1.42
CA VAL A 66 -0.32 -17.23 -2.57
C VAL A 66 0.27 -18.02 -3.75
N PHE A 67 1.59 -18.04 -3.87
CA PHE A 67 2.33 -18.87 -4.81
C PHE A 67 2.10 -20.38 -4.63
N GLU A 68 2.21 -20.93 -3.42
CA GLU A 68 1.90 -22.35 -3.16
C GLU A 68 0.42 -22.65 -3.40
N GLN A 69 -0.48 -21.75 -3.01
CA GLN A 69 -1.91 -21.91 -3.26
C GLN A 69 -2.23 -21.96 -4.76
N ILE A 70 -1.65 -21.05 -5.55
CA ILE A 70 -1.76 -21.05 -7.02
C ILE A 70 -1.16 -22.33 -7.60
N ARG A 71 0.04 -22.74 -7.15
CA ARG A 71 0.72 -23.94 -7.62
C ARG A 71 -0.08 -25.22 -7.34
N ARG A 72 -0.73 -25.33 -6.18
CA ARG A 72 -1.63 -26.44 -5.84
C ARG A 72 -2.89 -26.45 -6.70
N LYS A 73 -3.51 -25.29 -6.94
CA LYS A 73 -4.69 -25.15 -7.82
C LYS A 73 -4.38 -25.57 -9.26
N SER A 74 -3.23 -25.16 -9.80
CA SER A 74 -2.79 -25.53 -11.15
C SER A 74 -2.53 -27.03 -11.29
N ARG A 75 -1.88 -27.67 -10.30
CA ARG A 75 -1.66 -29.13 -10.30
C ARG A 75 -2.96 -29.93 -10.24
N LYS A 76 -3.93 -29.52 -9.42
CA LYS A 76 -5.25 -30.19 -9.33
C LYS A 76 -6.08 -30.06 -10.61
N ARG A 77 -5.98 -28.95 -11.34
CA ARG A 77 -6.69 -28.75 -12.62
C ARG A 77 -6.08 -29.55 -13.78
N GLY A 78 -4.77 -29.79 -13.74
CA GLY A 78 -4.09 -30.63 -14.73
C GLY A 78 -4.37 -32.13 -14.57
N ALA A 79 -4.69 -32.59 -13.35
CA ALA A 79 -5.02 -33.99 -13.06
C ALA A 79 -6.49 -34.36 -13.33
N LEU A 80 -7.32 -33.39 -13.73
CA LEU A 80 -8.75 -33.58 -14.03
C LEU A 80 -9.06 -33.54 -15.55
N ARG A 81 -8.02 -33.66 -16.39
CA ARG A 81 -8.08 -33.70 -17.85
C ARG A 81 -7.49 -35.00 -18.36
#